data_AF-A0A8S4FXK3-F1
#
_entry.id   AF-A0A8S4FXK3-F1
#
_cell.length_a   1.000
_cell.length_b   1.000
_cell.length_c   1.000
_cell.angle_alpha   90.00
_cell.angle_beta   90.00
_cell.angle_gamma   90.00
#
_symmetry.space_group_name_H-M   'P 1'
#
loop_
_entity.id
_entity.type
_entity.pdbx_description
1 polymer ?
#
loop_
_entity_poly.entity_id
_entity_poly.type
_entity_poly.pdbx_seq_one_letter_code
_entity_poly.pdbx_strand_id
1 'polypeptide(L)'
;MDPAEDVAVLSRLRAIRTAEERGDSRVQRAFSGATVFITGGTGFLGKQLIEKLFRSCRDIKKVYLLSRDKKGVAMEDRLKTVLQDPVFDSVRAVNPGFERRLVPVAGDVQQLRLGLSDDDWNMLAEEVNIIYHAAATVRFEEPIKLAILTNVRGTREMIELAKNTKNLRAFVHVSTAFTNCKKVEVFEKFYPSPVPAQTIIEFVETVDESRLDAITPNFQHTWRFPSCGGCLSIPRLTYSLRTAPVWLHREESKQYDEVLKDLLEAIVNISMSNEQVVSSGASCEVWWAGFKALGGHSTAAFLASSCGVLRLVTRILHVNGDEFSIPHAAEALELWQSMCPESAVPVQPERQRDWDEEQCRLQLNMLMLRKAGAELARLRAVSQPESGLWPACLPSPQLGTLLDNDSLRVAVALRLGCTVVEPHVCVCGARCGQVLTHHAINDIVRRALVSADVPAVLEPPGLSRADGKRPDGLTMVPWEKAAVYSGTRRASAPSRRLTCSLQRPMRVPLLKPRLGFKNLNIAS
;
A
#
# COMPACT_ATOMS: atom_id res chain seq x y z
N MET A 1 -13.28 -5.97 -13.05
CA MET A 1 -12.94 -6.69 -11.81
C MET A 1 -12.83 -8.16 -12.16
N ASP A 2 -11.90 -8.87 -11.52
CA ASP A 2 -11.68 -10.30 -11.73
C ASP A 2 -12.79 -11.12 -11.04
N PRO A 3 -13.51 -12.02 -11.74
CA PRO A 3 -14.54 -12.87 -11.15
C PRO A 3 -14.04 -13.72 -9.97
N ALA A 4 -12.75 -14.09 -9.94
CA ALA A 4 -12.17 -14.87 -8.85
C ALA A 4 -11.93 -14.02 -7.59
N GLU A 5 -11.52 -12.77 -7.74
CA GLU A 5 -11.46 -11.80 -6.63
C GLU A 5 -12.87 -11.52 -6.10
N ASP A 6 -13.86 -11.42 -6.99
CA ASP A 6 -15.26 -11.26 -6.60
C ASP A 6 -15.75 -12.47 -5.80
N VAL A 7 -15.44 -13.72 -6.18
CA VAL A 7 -15.83 -14.91 -5.41
C VAL A 7 -15.16 -14.96 -4.02
N ALA A 8 -13.88 -14.60 -3.91
CA ALA A 8 -13.16 -14.55 -2.63
C ALA A 8 -13.67 -13.41 -1.73
N VAL A 9 -13.93 -12.23 -2.28
CA VAL A 9 -14.54 -11.10 -1.57
C VAL A 9 -15.99 -11.45 -1.15
N LEU A 10 -16.79 -12.00 -2.06
CA LEU A 10 -18.17 -12.42 -1.79
C LEU A 10 -18.24 -13.51 -0.73
N SER A 11 -17.31 -14.46 -0.72
CA SER A 11 -17.25 -15.52 0.31
C SER A 11 -16.88 -14.96 1.70
N ARG A 12 -15.95 -14.00 1.80
CA ARG A 12 -15.68 -13.27 3.06
C ARG A 12 -16.87 -12.43 3.50
N LEU A 13 -17.54 -11.77 2.56
CA LEU A 13 -18.74 -10.99 2.83
C LEU A 13 -19.91 -11.87 3.29
N ARG A 14 -20.00 -13.14 2.89
CA ARG A 14 -21.03 -14.06 3.41
C ARG A 14 -20.93 -14.23 4.92
N ALA A 15 -19.75 -14.51 5.47
CA ALA A 15 -19.59 -14.66 6.92
C ALA A 15 -19.98 -13.39 7.68
N ILE A 16 -19.61 -12.22 7.14
CA ILE A 16 -20.00 -10.91 7.71
C ILE A 16 -21.52 -10.71 7.61
N ARG A 17 -22.14 -10.98 6.46
CA ARG A 17 -23.59 -10.84 6.27
C ARG A 17 -24.38 -11.78 7.16
N THR A 18 -23.96 -13.04 7.29
CA THR A 18 -24.58 -14.00 8.22
C THR A 18 -24.46 -13.55 9.67
N ALA A 19 -23.33 -12.95 10.06
CA ALA A 19 -23.19 -12.35 11.39
C ALA A 19 -24.07 -11.10 11.58
N GLU A 20 -24.20 -10.26 10.55
CA GLU A 20 -25.10 -9.10 10.56
C GLU A 20 -26.58 -9.54 10.69
N GLU A 21 -26.98 -10.59 9.98
CA GLU A 21 -28.34 -11.15 10.01
C GLU A 21 -28.69 -11.75 11.38
N ARG A 22 -27.73 -12.38 12.06
CA ARG A 22 -27.92 -12.90 13.43
C ARG A 22 -28.14 -11.81 14.47
N GLY A 23 -27.62 -10.61 14.24
CA GLY A 23 -27.86 -9.46 15.12
C GLY A 23 -27.07 -9.47 16.43
N ASP A 24 -26.24 -10.48 16.69
CA ASP A 24 -25.63 -10.77 18.00
C ASP A 24 -24.12 -10.49 18.05
N SER A 25 -23.55 -9.94 16.98
CA SER A 25 -22.13 -9.63 16.90
C SER A 25 -21.72 -8.63 17.99
N ARG A 26 -20.45 -8.69 18.41
CA ARG A 26 -19.90 -7.75 19.39
C ARG A 26 -20.05 -6.29 18.95
N VAL A 27 -19.92 -6.03 17.65
CA VAL A 27 -20.10 -4.70 17.05
C VAL A 27 -21.55 -4.25 17.20
N GLN A 28 -22.53 -5.08 16.80
CA GLN A 28 -23.95 -4.74 16.92
C GLN A 28 -24.35 -4.45 18.37
N ARG A 29 -23.86 -5.25 19.32
CA ARG A 29 -24.08 -5.00 20.76
C ARG A 29 -23.45 -3.69 21.25
N ALA A 30 -22.27 -3.31 20.75
CA ALA A 30 -21.64 -2.05 21.13
C ALA A 30 -22.42 -0.81 20.63
N PHE A 31 -23.08 -0.94 19.48
CA PHE A 31 -23.89 0.12 18.84
C PHE A 31 -25.37 0.09 19.20
N SER A 32 -25.86 -0.93 19.89
CA SER A 32 -27.25 -1.01 20.37
C SER A 32 -27.54 0.14 21.33
N GLY A 33 -28.63 0.87 21.06
CA GLY A 33 -29.03 2.07 21.78
C GLY A 33 -28.06 3.25 21.68
N ALA A 34 -27.05 3.19 20.80
CA ALA A 34 -26.01 4.22 20.73
C ALA A 34 -26.50 5.50 20.03
N THR A 35 -25.96 6.63 20.47
CA THR A 35 -26.05 7.94 19.83
C THR A 35 -24.68 8.29 19.27
N VAL A 36 -24.59 8.39 17.96
CA VAL A 36 -23.33 8.61 17.24
C VAL A 36 -23.24 10.05 16.76
N PHE A 37 -22.09 10.71 16.90
CA PHE A 37 -21.81 11.99 16.25
C PHE A 37 -20.76 11.80 15.16
N ILE A 38 -21.03 12.28 13.95
CA ILE A 38 -20.13 12.13 12.80
C ILE A 38 -19.84 13.48 12.18
N THR A 39 -18.56 13.81 12.02
CA THR A 39 -18.12 14.88 11.12
C THR A 39 -17.70 14.30 9.77
N GLY A 40 -17.94 15.05 8.69
CA GLY A 40 -17.61 14.60 7.33
C GLY A 40 -18.58 13.56 6.76
N GLY A 41 -19.76 13.39 7.38
CA GLY A 41 -20.77 12.42 6.98
C GLY A 41 -21.35 12.60 5.57
N THR A 42 -21.29 13.82 5.03
CA THR A 42 -21.72 14.11 3.65
C THR A 42 -20.65 13.82 2.60
N GLY A 43 -19.41 13.52 3.02
CA GLY A 43 -18.30 13.16 2.14
C GLY A 43 -18.36 11.71 1.65
N PHE A 44 -17.40 11.33 0.80
CA PHE A 44 -17.33 9.99 0.21
C PHE A 44 -17.32 8.87 1.26
N LEU A 45 -16.36 8.90 2.21
CA LEU A 45 -16.27 7.90 3.28
C LEU A 45 -17.42 8.02 4.29
N GLY A 46 -17.85 9.24 4.59
CA GLY A 46 -18.91 9.50 5.56
C GLY A 46 -20.23 8.83 5.19
N LYS A 47 -20.64 8.89 3.91
CA LYS A 47 -21.86 8.22 3.42
C LYS A 47 -21.79 6.70 3.60
N GLN A 48 -20.64 6.10 3.29
CA GLN A 48 -20.40 4.66 3.46
C GLN A 48 -20.41 4.26 4.95
N LEU A 49 -19.89 5.10 5.83
CA LEU A 49 -19.97 4.88 7.27
C LEU A 49 -21.42 4.90 7.77
N ILE A 50 -22.21 5.89 7.36
CA ILE A 50 -23.64 5.99 7.72
C ILE A 50 -24.40 4.77 7.19
N GLU A 51 -24.18 4.38 5.93
CA GLU A 51 -24.74 3.17 5.32
C GLU A 51 -24.46 1.94 6.20
N LYS A 52 -23.17 1.72 6.51
CA LYS A 52 -22.71 0.56 7.24
C LYS A 52 -23.28 0.50 8.64
N LEU A 53 -23.32 1.64 9.33
CA LEU A 53 -23.89 1.77 10.68
C LEU A 53 -25.36 1.39 10.67
N PHE A 54 -26.19 1.98 9.79
CA PHE A 54 -27.62 1.70 9.79
C PHE A 54 -27.99 0.33 9.20
N ARG A 55 -27.24 -0.19 8.23
CA ARG A 55 -27.48 -1.55 7.70
C ARG A 55 -27.11 -2.63 8.71
N SER A 56 -25.94 -2.49 9.35
CA SER A 56 -25.39 -3.53 10.21
C SER A 56 -25.90 -3.40 11.65
N CYS A 57 -26.04 -2.18 12.17
CA CYS A 57 -26.40 -1.88 13.56
C CYS A 57 -27.78 -1.22 13.60
N ARG A 58 -28.83 -2.01 13.36
CA ARG A 58 -30.20 -1.51 13.17
C ARG A 58 -30.80 -0.82 14.40
N ASP A 59 -30.27 -1.11 15.58
CA ASP A 59 -30.72 -0.61 16.88
C ASP A 59 -29.96 0.66 17.36
N ILE A 60 -29.28 1.38 16.45
CA ILE A 60 -28.72 2.70 16.77
C ILE A 60 -29.87 3.66 17.12
N LYS A 61 -29.77 4.36 18.25
CA LYS A 61 -30.78 5.31 18.70
C LYS A 61 -30.87 6.52 17.78
N LYS A 62 -29.72 7.15 17.49
CA LYS A 62 -29.64 8.40 16.74
C LYS A 62 -28.23 8.63 16.17
N VAL A 63 -28.12 9.30 15.04
CA VAL A 63 -26.86 9.76 14.46
C VAL A 63 -26.94 11.26 14.19
N TYR A 64 -26.12 12.04 14.88
CA TYR A 64 -25.92 13.45 14.64
C TYR A 64 -24.85 13.66 13.55
N LEU A 65 -25.15 14.52 12.57
CA LEU A 65 -24.25 14.85 11.47
C LEU A 65 -23.87 16.33 11.51
N LEU A 66 -22.59 16.62 11.70
CA LEU A 66 -22.11 17.99 11.56
C LEU A 66 -22.22 18.42 10.09
N SER A 67 -23.01 19.45 9.85
CA SER A 67 -23.25 20.01 8.52
C SER A 67 -22.91 21.50 8.51
N ARG A 68 -21.95 21.86 7.65
CA ARG A 68 -21.60 23.27 7.40
C ARG A 68 -22.81 24.02 6.89
N ASP A 69 -23.02 25.24 7.35
CA ASP A 69 -24.03 26.09 6.75
C ASP A 69 -23.61 26.49 5.32
N LYS A 70 -24.57 26.55 4.40
CA LYS A 70 -24.31 26.99 3.02
C LYS A 70 -25.43 27.92 2.60
N LYS A 71 -25.07 29.17 2.27
CA LYS A 71 -26.01 30.23 1.89
C LYS A 71 -27.06 29.70 0.90
N GLY A 72 -28.33 29.80 1.29
CA GLY A 72 -29.48 29.52 0.44
C GLY A 72 -29.98 28.08 0.39
N VAL A 73 -29.42 27.14 1.17
CA VAL A 73 -29.94 25.76 1.24
C VAL A 73 -30.03 25.29 2.70
N ALA A 74 -31.24 24.95 3.15
CA ALA A 74 -31.47 24.38 4.48
C ALA A 74 -30.69 23.07 4.67
N MET A 75 -30.24 22.80 5.90
CA MET A 75 -29.45 21.60 6.21
C MET A 75 -30.22 20.31 5.94
N GLU A 76 -31.53 20.34 6.21
CA GLU A 76 -32.47 19.25 6.00
C GLU A 76 -32.56 18.90 4.51
N ASP A 77 -32.58 19.91 3.63
CA ASP A 77 -32.64 19.68 2.19
C ASP A 77 -31.33 19.12 1.65
N ARG A 78 -30.19 19.53 2.22
CA ARG A 78 -28.89 18.91 1.90
C ARG A 78 -28.84 17.45 2.34
N LEU A 79 -29.38 17.14 3.52
CA LEU A 79 -29.46 15.78 4.00
C LEU A 79 -30.35 14.92 3.10
N LYS A 80 -31.51 15.44 2.67
CA LYS A 80 -32.38 14.76 1.69
C LYS A 80 -31.63 14.44 0.40
N THR A 81 -30.89 15.39 -0.16
CA THR A 81 -30.08 15.16 -1.37
C THR A 81 -29.00 14.10 -1.15
N VAL A 82 -28.35 14.08 0.01
CA VAL A 82 -27.36 13.03 0.35
C VAL A 82 -28.02 11.66 0.44
N LEU A 83 -29.22 11.58 1.03
CA LEU A 83 -29.97 10.33 1.20
C LEU A 83 -30.54 9.76 -0.12
N GLN A 84 -30.62 10.56 -1.19
CA GLN A 84 -30.98 10.10 -2.53
C GLN A 84 -29.88 9.27 -3.21
N ASP A 85 -28.67 9.22 -2.65
CA ASP A 85 -27.58 8.41 -3.17
C ASP A 85 -27.95 6.91 -3.15
N PRO A 86 -27.72 6.15 -4.24
CA PRO A 86 -28.01 4.71 -4.32
C PRO A 86 -27.34 3.86 -3.24
N VAL A 87 -26.26 4.37 -2.62
CA VAL A 87 -25.60 3.71 -1.48
C VAL A 87 -26.57 3.39 -0.34
N PHE A 88 -27.64 4.17 -0.19
CA PHE A 88 -28.63 4.00 0.88
C PHE A 88 -29.78 3.05 0.51
N ASP A 89 -29.86 2.53 -0.73
CA ASP A 89 -30.93 1.61 -1.16
C ASP A 89 -30.95 0.32 -0.34
N SER A 90 -29.76 -0.23 -0.05
CA SER A 90 -29.60 -1.39 0.84
C SER A 90 -30.14 -1.13 2.24
N VAL A 91 -29.90 0.06 2.78
CA VAL A 91 -30.36 0.44 4.12
C VAL A 91 -31.86 0.61 4.16
N ARG A 92 -32.46 1.24 3.14
CA ARG A 92 -33.92 1.39 3.02
C ARG A 92 -34.63 0.04 3.04
N ALA A 93 -34.07 -0.98 2.40
CA ALA A 93 -34.63 -2.33 2.40
C ALA A 93 -34.52 -3.03 3.77
N VAL A 94 -33.41 -2.84 4.48
CA VAL A 94 -33.07 -3.61 5.69
C VAL A 94 -33.47 -2.91 6.99
N ASN A 95 -33.52 -1.58 6.99
CA ASN A 95 -33.80 -0.74 8.13
C ASN A 95 -34.68 0.46 7.71
N PRO A 96 -35.97 0.21 7.36
CA PRO A 96 -36.86 1.25 6.86
C PRO A 96 -37.02 2.41 7.87
N GLY A 97 -37.00 3.66 7.37
CA GLY A 97 -37.18 4.84 8.21
C GLY A 97 -35.94 5.23 9.03
N PHE A 98 -34.76 4.67 8.73
CA PHE A 98 -33.50 5.06 9.37
C PHE A 98 -33.21 6.56 9.24
N GLU A 99 -33.73 7.21 8.19
CA GLU A 99 -33.56 8.63 7.91
C GLU A 99 -34.06 9.50 9.06
N ARG A 100 -35.10 9.06 9.79
CA ARG A 100 -35.64 9.79 10.96
C ARG A 100 -34.69 9.85 12.15
N ARG A 101 -33.71 8.95 12.19
CA ARG A 101 -32.68 8.89 13.22
C ARG A 101 -31.40 9.63 12.81
N LEU A 102 -31.38 10.23 11.62
CA LEU A 102 -30.27 11.00 11.11
C LEU A 102 -30.56 12.49 11.26
N VAL A 103 -29.88 13.15 12.19
CA VAL A 103 -30.19 14.53 12.59
C VAL A 103 -29.01 15.43 12.20
N PRO A 104 -29.20 16.39 11.26
CA PRO A 104 -28.15 17.35 10.94
C PRO A 104 -28.00 18.35 12.10
N VAL A 105 -26.76 18.76 12.38
CA VAL A 105 -26.42 19.79 13.36
C VAL A 105 -25.57 20.85 12.65
N ALA A 106 -25.95 22.12 12.82
CA ALA A 106 -25.23 23.23 12.22
C ALA A 106 -23.84 23.36 12.82
N GLY A 107 -22.81 23.44 11.99
CA GLY A 107 -21.48 23.79 12.45
C GLY A 107 -20.39 23.58 11.42
N ASP A 108 -19.22 24.13 11.69
CA ASP A 108 -18.04 24.03 10.86
C ASP A 108 -16.84 23.63 11.72
N VAL A 109 -16.17 22.54 11.35
CA VAL A 109 -14.94 22.08 12.02
C VAL A 109 -13.83 23.11 12.03
N GLN A 110 -13.88 24.08 11.10
CA GLN A 110 -12.93 25.18 11.10
C GLN A 110 -13.18 26.12 12.27
N GLN A 111 -14.40 26.29 12.77
CA GLN A 111 -14.72 27.28 13.80
C GLN A 111 -14.41 26.76 15.21
N LEU A 112 -14.22 27.71 16.14
CA LEU A 112 -14.13 27.40 17.57
C LEU A 112 -15.42 26.71 18.02
N ARG A 113 -15.30 25.73 18.92
CA ARG A 113 -16.40 24.87 19.36
C ARG A 113 -17.18 24.26 18.19
N LEU A 114 -16.51 24.03 17.06
CA LEU A 114 -17.10 23.49 15.82
C LEU A 114 -18.21 24.39 15.24
N GLY A 115 -18.30 25.66 15.64
CA GLY A 115 -19.40 26.56 15.26
C GLY A 115 -20.76 26.14 15.81
N LEU A 116 -20.79 25.28 16.84
CA LEU A 116 -22.01 24.82 17.50
C LEU A 116 -22.60 25.92 18.38
N SER A 117 -23.93 25.97 18.45
CA SER A 117 -24.63 26.73 19.48
C SER A 117 -24.37 26.12 20.87
N ASP A 118 -24.61 26.87 21.94
CA ASP A 118 -24.51 26.33 23.30
C ASP A 118 -25.48 25.18 23.53
N ASP A 119 -26.69 25.28 22.96
CA ASP A 119 -27.71 24.24 23.04
C ASP A 119 -27.27 22.96 22.32
N ASP A 120 -26.74 23.07 21.09
CA ASP A 120 -26.24 21.93 20.34
C ASP A 120 -25.02 21.29 21.02
N TRP A 121 -24.11 22.11 21.55
CA TRP A 121 -22.96 21.64 22.30
C TRP A 121 -23.39 20.81 23.51
N ASN A 122 -24.31 21.34 24.32
CA ASN A 122 -24.80 20.67 25.52
C ASN A 122 -25.59 19.41 25.19
N MET A 123 -26.43 19.45 24.15
CA MET A 123 -27.14 18.27 23.64
C MET A 123 -26.18 17.16 23.22
N LEU A 124 -25.15 17.50 22.43
CA LEU A 124 -24.15 16.52 22.00
C LEU A 124 -23.36 15.95 23.18
N ALA A 125 -22.93 16.80 24.12
CA ALA A 125 -22.21 16.40 25.32
C ALA A 125 -23.04 15.46 26.23
N GLU A 126 -24.36 15.64 26.27
CA GLU A 126 -25.26 14.80 27.07
C GLU A 126 -25.56 13.45 26.41
N GLU A 127 -25.92 13.47 25.12
CA GLU A 127 -26.51 12.31 24.44
C GLU A 127 -25.49 11.40 23.76
N VAL A 128 -24.39 11.95 23.23
CA VAL A 128 -23.46 11.22 22.36
C VAL A 128 -22.65 10.23 23.18
N ASN A 129 -22.39 9.07 22.57
CA ASN A 129 -21.56 8.03 23.15
C ASN A 129 -20.49 7.51 22.20
N ILE A 130 -20.60 7.76 20.89
CA ILE A 130 -19.57 7.42 19.91
C ILE A 130 -19.34 8.60 18.98
N ILE A 131 -18.08 9.01 18.82
CA ILE A 131 -17.69 10.11 17.94
C ILE A 131 -16.85 9.56 16.78
N TYR A 132 -17.24 9.88 15.55
CA TYR A 132 -16.44 9.69 14.35
C TYR A 132 -16.00 11.04 13.78
N HIS A 133 -14.71 11.32 13.86
CA HIS A 133 -14.10 12.50 13.26
C HIS A 133 -13.48 12.14 11.90
N ALA A 134 -14.23 12.36 10.82
CA ALA A 134 -13.80 12.10 9.44
C ALA A 134 -13.80 13.36 8.54
N ALA A 135 -14.24 14.51 9.06
CA ALA A 135 -14.07 15.78 8.35
C ALA A 135 -12.59 16.17 8.36
N ALA A 136 -12.02 16.29 7.17
CA ALA A 136 -10.68 16.80 6.95
C ALA A 136 -10.64 17.48 5.58
N THR A 137 -9.64 18.34 5.38
CA THR A 137 -9.21 18.65 4.03
C THR A 137 -8.18 17.64 3.55
N VAL A 138 -8.39 17.14 2.34
CA VAL A 138 -7.55 16.13 1.68
C VAL A 138 -6.79 16.68 0.47
N ARG A 139 -6.84 18.00 0.26
CA ARG A 139 -6.13 18.66 -0.84
C ARG A 139 -4.71 18.97 -0.41
N PHE A 140 -3.73 18.45 -1.15
CA PHE A 140 -2.31 18.67 -0.87
C PHE A 140 -1.82 20.09 -1.20
N GLU A 141 -2.62 20.86 -1.94
CA GLU A 141 -2.28 22.20 -2.43
C GLU A 141 -3.12 23.29 -1.74
N GLU A 142 -3.72 22.98 -0.59
CA GLU A 142 -4.59 23.92 0.11
C GLU A 142 -3.79 24.98 0.89
N PRO A 143 -4.31 26.21 1.05
CA PRO A 143 -3.70 27.23 1.89
C PRO A 143 -3.43 26.71 3.30
N ILE A 144 -2.25 27.03 3.85
CA ILE A 144 -1.79 26.46 5.13
C ILE A 144 -2.75 26.79 6.28
N LYS A 145 -3.36 27.98 6.24
CA LYS A 145 -4.36 28.42 7.21
C LYS A 145 -5.54 27.46 7.22
N LEU A 146 -6.16 27.22 6.07
CA LEU A 146 -7.31 26.33 5.96
C LEU A 146 -6.97 24.89 6.39
N ALA A 147 -5.80 24.39 6.01
CA ALA A 147 -5.33 23.07 6.41
C ALA A 147 -5.17 22.93 7.94
N ILE A 148 -4.57 23.91 8.61
CA ILE A 148 -4.37 23.90 10.06
C ILE A 148 -5.70 24.08 10.79
N LEU A 149 -6.53 25.04 10.35
CA LEU A 149 -7.82 25.29 11.00
C LEU A 149 -8.76 24.08 10.89
N THR A 150 -8.75 23.37 9.77
CA THR A 150 -9.59 22.18 9.57
C THR A 150 -9.03 20.95 10.29
N ASN A 151 -7.76 20.61 10.05
CA ASN A 151 -7.22 19.30 10.45
C ASN A 151 -6.57 19.33 11.85
N VAL A 152 -6.06 20.47 12.30
CA VAL A 152 -5.38 20.58 13.61
C VAL A 152 -6.30 21.22 14.64
N ARG A 153 -6.79 22.46 14.38
CA ARG A 153 -7.72 23.14 15.29
C ARG A 153 -9.05 22.40 15.38
N GLY A 154 -9.64 22.00 14.24
CA GLY A 154 -10.87 21.21 14.23
C GLY A 154 -10.76 19.91 15.04
N THR A 155 -9.63 19.20 14.95
CA THR A 155 -9.38 18.01 15.77
C THR A 155 -9.29 18.36 17.27
N ARG A 156 -8.64 19.48 17.64
CA ARG A 156 -8.63 19.98 19.03
C ARG A 156 -10.05 20.23 19.54
N GLU A 157 -10.88 20.96 18.78
CA GLU A 157 -12.26 21.25 19.17
C GLU A 157 -13.10 19.96 19.33
N MET A 158 -12.91 18.97 18.45
CA MET A 158 -13.53 17.66 18.57
C MET A 158 -13.11 16.92 19.84
N ILE A 159 -11.83 17.00 20.23
CA ILE A 159 -11.32 16.41 21.47
C ILE A 159 -11.91 17.14 22.69
N GLU A 160 -12.07 18.46 22.63
CA GLU A 160 -12.72 19.22 23.71
C GLU A 160 -14.19 18.83 23.86
N LEU A 161 -14.94 18.68 22.76
CA LEU A 161 -16.30 18.12 22.83
C LEU A 161 -16.31 16.72 23.44
N ALA A 162 -15.38 15.85 23.02
CA ALA A 162 -15.27 14.49 23.53
C ALA A 162 -14.99 14.45 25.04
N LYS A 163 -14.11 15.31 25.56
CA LYS A 163 -13.85 15.44 27.01
C LYS A 163 -15.08 15.86 27.81
N ASN A 164 -15.94 16.68 27.22
CA ASN A 164 -17.17 17.15 27.85
C ASN A 164 -18.34 16.16 27.67
N THR A 165 -18.18 15.11 26.87
CA THR A 165 -19.22 14.11 26.61
C THR A 165 -19.34 13.14 27.79
N LYS A 166 -20.51 13.10 28.44
CA LYS A 166 -20.70 12.37 29.71
C LYS A 166 -20.54 10.86 29.59
N ASN A 167 -20.98 10.28 28.49
CA ASN A 167 -21.07 8.82 28.30
C ASN A 167 -20.25 8.35 27.09
N LEU A 168 -19.08 8.98 26.84
CA LEU A 168 -18.24 8.64 25.70
C LEU A 168 -17.68 7.22 25.83
N ARG A 169 -18.03 6.36 24.86
CA ARG A 169 -17.52 5.00 24.72
C ARG A 169 -16.34 4.91 23.75
N ALA A 170 -16.36 5.71 22.68
CA ALA A 170 -15.31 5.69 21.67
C ALA A 170 -15.17 7.03 20.93
N PHE A 171 -13.93 7.42 20.66
CA PHE A 171 -13.58 8.49 19.73
C PHE A 171 -12.74 7.90 18.60
N VAL A 172 -13.26 7.96 17.37
CA VAL A 172 -12.63 7.39 16.18
C VAL A 172 -12.21 8.53 15.26
N HIS A 173 -10.90 8.70 15.09
CA HIS A 173 -10.34 9.66 14.16
C HIS A 173 -9.90 8.97 12.87
N VAL A 174 -10.39 9.46 11.73
CA VAL A 174 -9.93 9.00 10.42
C VAL A 174 -8.69 9.79 10.03
N SER A 175 -7.53 9.16 10.13
CA SER A 175 -6.25 9.72 9.73
C SER A 175 -5.86 9.30 8.30
N THR A 176 -4.59 9.45 7.94
CA THR A 176 -4.06 9.10 6.62
C THR A 176 -2.72 8.37 6.72
N ALA A 177 -2.47 7.46 5.78
CA ALA A 177 -1.16 6.80 5.63
C ALA A 177 -0.03 7.80 5.31
N PHE A 178 -0.37 9.01 4.86
CA PHE A 178 0.60 10.05 4.51
C PHE A 178 1.16 10.85 5.71
N THR A 179 0.74 10.57 6.95
CA THR A 179 1.17 11.31 8.15
C THR A 179 2.68 11.30 8.40
N ASN A 180 3.36 10.21 8.03
CA ASN A 180 4.79 10.02 8.24
C ASN A 180 5.55 9.73 6.94
N CYS A 181 5.08 10.28 5.81
CA CYS A 181 5.58 9.97 4.47
C CYS A 181 7.09 10.23 4.23
N LYS A 182 7.75 11.01 5.08
CA LYS A 182 9.20 11.25 5.03
C LYS A 182 10.04 10.14 5.68
N LYS A 183 9.41 9.23 6.42
CA LYS A 183 10.11 8.14 7.09
C LYS A 183 10.13 6.94 6.18
N VAL A 184 11.31 6.33 6.03
CA VAL A 184 11.48 5.08 5.28
C VAL A 184 10.74 3.93 5.98
N GLU A 185 10.71 3.95 7.31
CA GLU A 185 10.03 2.96 8.13
C GLU A 185 9.09 3.65 9.12
N VAL A 186 7.86 3.13 9.23
CA VAL A 186 6.83 3.63 10.14
C VAL A 186 6.40 2.48 11.06
N PHE A 187 6.71 2.64 12.34
CA PHE A 187 6.28 1.80 13.45
C PHE A 187 5.02 2.35 14.15
N GLU A 188 4.31 1.47 14.86
CA GLU A 188 3.16 1.81 15.71
C GLU A 188 3.62 2.53 16.99
N LYS A 189 3.90 3.83 16.86
CA LYS A 189 4.29 4.70 17.97
C LYS A 189 3.89 6.14 17.69
N PHE A 190 3.82 6.95 18.74
CA PHE A 190 3.67 8.38 18.59
C PHE A 190 4.98 9.00 18.09
N TYR A 191 4.88 9.74 16.98
CA TYR A 191 5.99 10.49 16.45
C TYR A 191 5.96 11.91 17.01
N PRO A 192 7.10 12.44 17.49
CA PRO A 192 7.15 13.82 17.94
C PRO A 192 6.87 14.75 16.76
N SER A 193 5.95 15.69 16.96
CA SER A 193 5.73 16.79 16.02
C SER A 193 6.87 17.79 16.15
N PRO A 194 7.45 18.31 15.05
CA PRO A 194 8.48 19.35 15.12
C PRO A 194 7.97 20.67 15.70
N VAL A 195 6.65 20.91 15.64
CA VAL A 195 6.01 22.11 16.18
C VAL A 195 4.83 21.69 17.07
N PRO A 196 4.70 22.23 18.30
CA PRO A 196 3.52 22.00 19.12
C PRO A 196 2.23 22.47 18.42
N ALA A 197 1.14 21.72 18.60
CA ALA A 197 -0.12 22.02 17.93
C ALA A 197 -0.67 23.41 18.28
N GLN A 198 -0.55 23.83 19.55
CA GLN A 198 -1.03 25.14 19.98
C GLN A 198 -0.28 26.29 19.29
N THR A 199 1.04 26.19 19.20
CA THR A 199 1.88 27.20 18.54
C THR A 199 1.54 27.36 17.07
N ILE A 200 1.27 26.26 16.35
CA ILE A 200 0.94 26.35 14.92
C ILE A 200 -0.48 26.89 14.69
N ILE A 201 -1.41 26.63 15.61
CA ILE A 201 -2.76 27.21 15.60
C ILE A 201 -2.68 28.72 15.80
N GLU A 202 -1.99 29.17 16.86
CA GLU A 202 -1.81 30.60 17.15
C GLU A 202 -1.11 31.33 16.00
N PHE A 203 -0.13 30.69 15.37
CA PHE A 203 0.56 31.24 14.20
C PHE A 203 -0.42 31.55 13.04
N VAL A 204 -1.30 30.61 12.67
CA VAL A 204 -2.24 30.84 11.56
C VAL A 204 -3.41 31.74 11.92
N GLU A 205 -3.70 31.91 13.21
CA GLU A 205 -4.72 32.83 13.71
C GLU A 205 -4.23 34.28 13.77
N THR A 206 -2.94 34.48 14.05
CA THR A 206 -2.35 35.82 14.28
C THR A 206 -1.68 36.42 13.05
N VAL A 207 -1.17 35.60 12.13
CA VAL A 207 -0.47 36.08 10.94
C VAL A 207 -1.43 36.40 9.81
N ASP A 208 -1.16 37.51 9.12
CA ASP A 208 -1.92 37.95 7.94
C ASP A 208 -1.97 36.88 6.85
N GLU A 209 -3.12 36.74 6.21
CA GLU A 209 -3.38 35.71 5.21
C GLU A 209 -2.43 35.83 4.00
N SER A 210 -2.14 37.05 3.54
CA SER A 210 -1.19 37.28 2.45
C SER A 210 0.22 36.76 2.76
N ARG A 211 0.65 36.85 4.03
CA ARG A 211 1.94 36.32 4.48
C ARG A 211 1.90 34.80 4.61
N LEU A 212 0.79 34.24 5.09
CA LEU A 212 0.58 32.79 5.15
C LEU A 212 0.57 32.16 3.75
N ASP A 213 -0.04 32.82 2.78
CA ASP A 213 -0.06 32.38 1.38
C ASP A 213 1.33 32.44 0.76
N ALA A 214 2.10 33.50 1.03
CA ALA A 214 3.47 33.63 0.54
C ALA A 214 4.42 32.52 1.07
N ILE A 215 4.21 32.04 2.29
CA ILE A 215 5.03 30.96 2.89
C ILE A 215 4.47 29.56 2.64
N THR A 216 3.19 29.44 2.26
CA THR A 216 2.52 28.15 2.02
C THR A 216 3.31 27.25 1.06
N PRO A 217 3.86 27.74 -0.07
CA PRO A 217 4.70 26.93 -0.95
C PRO A 217 5.91 26.32 -0.23
N ASN A 218 6.57 27.04 0.68
CA ASN A 218 7.75 26.54 1.38
C ASN A 218 7.41 25.37 2.30
N PHE A 219 6.27 25.43 2.98
CA PHE A 219 5.74 24.31 3.75
C PHE A 219 5.37 23.15 2.82
N GLN A 220 4.62 23.44 1.76
CA GLN A 220 4.22 22.42 0.79
C GLN A 220 5.41 21.77 0.10
N HIS A 221 6.49 22.47 -0.21
CA HIS A 221 7.71 21.92 -0.81
C HIS A 221 8.51 21.09 0.19
N THR A 222 8.54 21.49 1.46
CA THR A 222 9.22 20.74 2.51
C THR A 222 8.48 19.45 2.84
N TRP A 223 7.15 19.43 2.74
CA TRP A 223 6.29 18.25 3.01
C TRP A 223 5.83 17.52 1.73
N ARG A 224 6.08 18.09 0.55
CA ARG A 224 6.01 17.40 -0.75
C ARG A 224 7.07 16.32 -0.71
N PHE A 225 6.66 15.11 -1.03
CA PHE A 225 7.57 14.16 -1.63
C PHE A 225 8.35 14.87 -2.76
N PRO A 226 9.69 14.84 -2.77
CA PRO A 226 10.47 15.14 -3.98
C PRO A 226 10.07 14.23 -5.15
N SER A 227 9.45 13.08 -4.86
CA SER A 227 8.86 12.15 -5.81
C SER A 227 7.40 12.48 -6.19
N CYS A 228 6.45 12.63 -5.27
CA CYS A 228 5.01 12.76 -5.61
C CYS A 228 4.51 14.12 -6.12
N GLY A 229 5.36 15.14 -6.23
CA GLY A 229 5.04 16.32 -7.05
C GLY A 229 5.00 16.02 -8.55
N GLY A 230 5.72 14.95 -8.97
CA GLY A 230 5.77 14.44 -10.34
C GLY A 230 5.51 12.92 -10.46
N CYS A 231 5.33 12.17 -9.36
CA CYS A 231 4.97 10.77 -9.49
C CYS A 231 3.57 10.65 -10.07
N LEU A 232 3.53 10.04 -11.25
CA LEU A 232 2.48 9.15 -11.71
C LEU A 232 2.00 8.24 -10.55
N SER A 233 1.17 8.77 -9.65
CA SER A 233 0.40 7.94 -8.73
C SER A 233 -0.38 6.93 -9.58
N ILE A 234 -0.61 5.71 -9.10
CA ILE A 234 -1.33 4.68 -9.90
C ILE A 234 -2.58 5.27 -10.57
N PRO A 235 -3.43 6.08 -9.91
CA PRO A 235 -4.55 6.74 -10.58
C PRO A 235 -4.17 7.72 -11.70
N ARG A 236 -3.13 8.55 -11.52
CA ARG A 236 -2.64 9.48 -12.55
C ARG A 236 -2.02 8.75 -13.73
N LEU A 237 -1.24 7.70 -13.46
CA LEU A 237 -0.68 6.82 -14.47
C LEU A 237 -1.78 6.15 -15.28
N THR A 238 -2.75 5.51 -14.60
CA THR A 238 -3.88 4.85 -15.25
C THR A 238 -4.70 5.84 -16.05
N TYR A 239 -4.90 7.06 -15.56
CA TYR A 239 -5.55 8.12 -16.31
C TYR A 239 -4.77 8.45 -17.59
N SER A 240 -3.48 8.78 -17.48
CA SER A 240 -2.63 9.11 -18.62
C SER A 240 -2.59 7.98 -19.66
N LEU A 241 -2.46 6.72 -19.22
CA LEU A 241 -2.47 5.55 -20.11
C LEU A 241 -3.79 5.38 -20.86
N ARG A 242 -4.91 5.82 -20.27
CA ARG A 242 -6.25 5.66 -20.84
C ARG A 242 -6.70 6.83 -21.71
N THR A 243 -6.05 7.98 -21.59
CA THR A 243 -6.52 9.22 -22.22
C THR A 243 -5.49 9.90 -23.11
N ALA A 244 -4.21 9.51 -23.04
CA ALA A 244 -3.13 10.12 -23.82
C ALA A 244 -2.42 9.08 -24.69
N PRO A 245 -1.90 9.47 -25.87
CA PRO A 245 -1.13 8.60 -26.75
C PRO A 245 0.30 8.41 -26.21
N VAL A 246 0.43 7.72 -25.08
CA VAL A 246 1.70 7.56 -24.33
C VAL A 246 2.79 6.89 -25.19
N TRP A 247 2.43 6.04 -26.16
CA TRP A 247 3.37 5.40 -27.08
C TRP A 247 4.12 6.38 -28.00
N LEU A 248 3.65 7.62 -28.15
CA LEU A 248 4.37 8.69 -28.86
C LEU A 248 5.55 9.24 -28.04
N HIS A 249 5.50 9.09 -26.72
CA HIS A 249 6.51 9.56 -25.76
C HIS A 249 7.44 8.42 -25.34
N ARG A 250 8.17 7.88 -26.33
CA ARG A 250 8.99 6.67 -26.15
C ARG A 250 10.14 6.86 -25.15
N GLU A 251 10.72 8.04 -25.09
CA GLU A 251 11.88 8.32 -24.24
C GLU A 251 11.47 8.40 -22.77
N GLU A 252 10.38 9.12 -22.49
CA GLU A 252 9.80 9.25 -21.15
C GLU A 252 9.25 7.90 -20.65
N SER A 253 8.66 7.11 -21.55
CA SER A 253 8.20 5.76 -21.23
C SER A 253 9.36 4.84 -20.83
N LYS A 254 10.49 4.91 -21.55
CA LYS A 254 11.70 4.15 -21.20
C LYS A 254 12.28 4.57 -19.85
N GLN A 255 12.38 5.88 -19.61
CA GLN A 255 12.88 6.40 -18.33
C GLN A 255 12.01 5.92 -17.16
N TYR A 256 10.70 5.87 -17.34
CA TYR A 256 9.79 5.33 -16.33
C TYR A 256 10.00 3.82 -16.10
N ASP A 257 10.12 3.03 -17.17
CA ASP A 257 10.39 1.60 -17.08
C ASP A 257 11.75 1.32 -16.40
N GLU A 258 12.78 2.14 -16.66
CA GLU A 258 14.09 2.07 -15.99
C GLU A 258 14.00 2.41 -14.50
N VAL A 259 13.26 3.45 -14.12
CA VAL A 259 13.05 3.80 -12.71
C VAL A 259 12.28 2.70 -11.97
N LEU A 260 11.25 2.12 -12.60
CA LEU A 260 10.56 0.96 -12.03
C LEU A 260 11.50 -0.23 -11.84
N LYS A 261 12.42 -0.45 -12.79
CA LYS A 261 13.44 -1.49 -12.71
C LYS A 261 14.29 -1.29 -11.48
N ASP A 262 14.90 -0.12 -11.36
CA ASP A 262 15.82 0.22 -10.28
C ASP A 262 15.13 0.13 -8.91
N LEU A 263 13.88 0.57 -8.82
CA LEU A 263 13.08 0.45 -7.60
C LEU A 263 12.84 -1.02 -7.23
N LEU A 264 12.45 -1.84 -8.19
CA LEU A 264 12.22 -3.26 -7.95
C LEU A 264 13.52 -3.96 -7.55
N GLU A 265 14.63 -3.73 -8.28
CA GLU A 265 15.95 -4.25 -7.93
C GLU A 265 16.36 -3.85 -6.50
N ALA A 266 16.06 -2.62 -6.08
CA ALA A 266 16.33 -2.15 -4.72
C ALA A 266 15.45 -2.83 -3.65
N ILE A 267 14.15 -3.03 -3.93
CA ILE A 267 13.22 -3.67 -3.00
C ILE A 267 13.57 -5.16 -2.83
N VAL A 268 13.75 -5.86 -3.95
CA VAL A 268 13.99 -7.31 -3.93
C VAL A 268 15.46 -7.68 -3.85
N ASN A 269 16.37 -6.70 -3.88
CA ASN A 269 17.83 -6.88 -3.82
C ASN A 269 18.35 -7.91 -4.84
N ILE A 270 17.86 -7.84 -6.07
CA ILE A 270 18.17 -8.75 -7.17
C ILE A 270 18.48 -7.92 -8.40
N SER A 271 19.57 -8.23 -9.11
CA SER A 271 19.87 -7.61 -10.41
C SER A 271 19.11 -8.32 -11.52
N MET A 272 18.46 -7.54 -12.38
CA MET A 272 17.64 -8.00 -13.50
C MET A 272 18.25 -7.55 -14.84
N SER A 273 18.34 -8.47 -15.79
CA SER A 273 18.63 -8.12 -17.18
C SER A 273 17.36 -7.63 -17.89
N ASN A 274 17.53 -6.92 -19.01
CA ASN A 274 16.39 -6.48 -19.82
C ASN A 274 15.59 -7.68 -20.38
N GLU A 275 16.23 -8.82 -20.62
CA GLU A 275 15.53 -10.05 -21.02
C GLU A 275 14.68 -10.63 -19.88
N GLN A 276 15.15 -10.59 -18.63
CA GLN A 276 14.39 -11.07 -17.47
C GLN A 276 13.18 -10.17 -17.20
N VAL A 277 13.37 -8.86 -17.36
CA VAL A 277 12.29 -7.87 -17.35
C VAL A 277 11.22 -8.20 -18.40
N VAL A 278 11.62 -8.39 -19.67
CA VAL A 278 10.70 -8.74 -20.77
C VAL A 278 10.02 -10.11 -20.55
N SER A 279 10.74 -11.07 -19.99
CA SER A 279 10.18 -12.41 -19.68
C SER A 279 9.16 -12.36 -18.55
N SER A 280 9.35 -11.47 -17.58
CA SER A 280 8.43 -11.29 -16.46
C SER A 280 7.10 -10.67 -16.88
N GLY A 281 7.12 -9.77 -17.85
CA GLY A 281 5.92 -9.13 -18.42
C GLY A 281 5.10 -10.00 -19.38
N ALA A 282 5.63 -11.16 -19.79
CA ALA A 282 4.98 -12.05 -20.75
C ALA A 282 3.95 -13.00 -20.13
N SER A 283 4.06 -13.31 -18.82
CA SER A 283 3.04 -14.12 -18.13
C SER A 283 2.03 -13.18 -17.47
N CYS A 284 0.82 -13.13 -18.03
CA CYS A 284 -0.29 -12.34 -17.50
C CYS A 284 -0.73 -12.78 -16.08
N GLU A 285 -0.22 -13.89 -15.54
CA GLU A 285 -0.50 -14.33 -14.17
C GLU A 285 0.59 -13.94 -13.16
N VAL A 286 1.80 -13.54 -13.57
CA VAL A 286 2.92 -13.18 -12.66
C VAL A 286 2.87 -11.69 -12.26
N TRP A 287 1.67 -11.10 -12.28
CA TRP A 287 1.37 -9.67 -12.32
C TRP A 287 1.79 -8.81 -11.11
N TRP A 288 2.46 -9.39 -10.12
CA TRP A 288 2.83 -8.68 -8.90
C TRP A 288 4.11 -7.84 -9.00
N ALA A 289 4.91 -8.00 -10.06
CA ALA A 289 6.11 -7.17 -10.28
C ALA A 289 5.85 -5.88 -11.08
N GLY A 290 4.63 -5.65 -11.60
CA GLY A 290 4.27 -4.42 -12.32
C GLY A 290 5.07 -4.17 -13.61
N PHE A 291 5.78 -5.17 -14.11
CA PHE A 291 6.76 -5.00 -15.19
C PHE A 291 6.17 -5.33 -16.56
N LYS A 292 5.24 -4.51 -17.03
CA LYS A 292 5.05 -4.34 -18.49
C LYS A 292 5.71 -3.03 -18.87
N ALA A 293 6.56 -3.08 -19.89
CA ALA A 293 7.04 -1.85 -20.51
C ALA A 293 5.83 -1.00 -20.92
N LEU A 294 5.84 0.26 -20.53
CA LEU A 294 4.76 1.22 -20.77
C LEU A 294 4.26 1.22 -22.23
N GLY A 295 5.17 0.98 -23.17
CA GLY A 295 4.87 0.95 -24.60
C GLY A 295 3.81 -0.08 -25.00
N GLY A 296 3.82 -1.29 -24.43
CA GLY A 296 2.82 -2.31 -24.75
C GLY A 296 1.48 -2.06 -24.07
N HIS A 297 1.53 -1.71 -22.79
CA HIS A 297 0.35 -1.55 -21.94
C HIS A 297 -0.45 -0.27 -22.24
N SER A 298 0.22 0.80 -22.68
CA SER A 298 -0.43 2.06 -23.02
C SER A 298 -1.44 1.94 -24.16
N THR A 299 -1.12 1.15 -25.20
CA THR A 299 -2.03 0.92 -26.32
C THR A 299 -3.30 0.17 -25.89
N ALA A 300 -3.15 -0.91 -25.12
CA ALA A 300 -4.27 -1.69 -24.58
C ALA A 300 -5.18 -0.86 -23.67
N ALA A 301 -4.59 -0.06 -22.77
CA ALA A 301 -5.34 0.82 -21.87
C ALA A 301 -6.12 1.91 -22.63
N PHE A 302 -5.49 2.52 -23.64
CA PHE A 302 -6.11 3.56 -24.46
C PHE A 302 -7.22 3.00 -25.35
N LEU A 303 -7.00 1.87 -26.02
CA LEU A 303 -8.00 1.22 -26.88
C LEU A 303 -9.22 0.79 -26.08
N ALA A 304 -9.01 0.16 -24.92
CA ALA A 304 -10.11 -0.23 -24.05
C ALA A 304 -10.95 0.95 -23.55
N SER A 305 -10.27 2.04 -23.15
CA SER A 305 -10.92 3.29 -22.77
C SER A 305 -11.71 3.88 -23.94
N SER A 306 -11.10 3.92 -25.13
CA SER A 306 -11.69 4.46 -26.36
C SER A 306 -12.97 3.71 -26.74
N CYS A 307 -12.94 2.38 -26.76
CA CYS A 307 -14.11 1.55 -27.05
C CYS A 307 -15.19 1.70 -25.96
N GLY A 308 -14.81 1.78 -24.68
CA GLY A 308 -15.73 1.93 -23.57
C GLY A 308 -16.48 3.27 -23.54
N VAL A 309 -15.86 4.36 -23.99
CA VAL A 309 -16.48 5.70 -23.98
C VAL A 309 -17.19 6.06 -25.28
N LEU A 310 -16.91 5.38 -26.39
CA LEU A 310 -17.43 5.75 -27.71
C LEU A 310 -18.95 5.89 -27.72
N ARG A 311 -19.68 4.93 -27.12
CA ARG A 311 -21.15 4.96 -27.03
C ARG A 311 -21.69 6.14 -26.20
N LEU A 312 -20.95 6.54 -25.17
CA LEU A 312 -21.33 7.69 -24.35
C LEU A 312 -21.09 8.99 -25.09
N VAL A 313 -19.94 9.12 -25.77
CA VAL A 313 -19.56 10.30 -26.53
C VAL A 313 -20.51 10.54 -27.70
N THR A 314 -20.86 9.50 -28.46
CA THR A 314 -21.82 9.61 -29.58
C THR A 314 -23.20 10.04 -29.12
N ARG A 315 -23.66 9.57 -27.94
CA ARG A 315 -24.90 10.04 -27.31
C ARG A 315 -24.86 11.50 -26.88
N ILE A 316 -23.74 11.95 -26.30
CA ILE A 316 -23.58 13.34 -25.87
C ILE A 316 -23.54 14.28 -27.08
N LEU A 317 -22.77 13.91 -28.10
CA LEU A 317 -22.53 14.73 -29.29
C LEU A 317 -23.62 14.62 -30.36
N HIS A 318 -24.59 13.71 -30.20
CA HIS A 318 -25.66 13.45 -31.17
C HIS A 318 -25.15 13.13 -32.59
N VAL A 319 -24.00 12.45 -32.65
CA VAL A 319 -23.34 12.01 -33.90
C VAL A 319 -23.49 10.51 -34.05
N ASN A 320 -23.62 10.04 -35.29
CA ASN A 320 -23.62 8.60 -35.56
C ASN A 320 -22.21 8.03 -35.29
N GLY A 321 -22.13 6.76 -34.90
CA GLY A 321 -20.87 6.11 -34.53
C GLY A 321 -19.78 6.17 -35.61
N ASP A 322 -20.19 6.29 -36.88
CA ASP A 322 -19.30 6.38 -38.04
C ASP A 322 -18.82 7.81 -38.34
N GLU A 323 -19.44 8.84 -37.75
CA GLU A 323 -19.10 10.25 -37.97
C GLU A 323 -18.07 10.79 -36.97
N PHE A 324 -17.82 10.05 -35.88
CA PHE A 324 -16.92 10.46 -34.81
C PHE A 324 -15.82 9.43 -34.56
N SER A 325 -14.57 9.85 -34.69
CA SER A 325 -13.41 9.04 -34.33
C SER A 325 -12.68 9.62 -33.14
N ILE A 326 -12.23 8.74 -32.24
CA ILE A 326 -11.38 9.14 -31.12
C ILE A 326 -9.97 9.39 -31.68
N PRO A 327 -9.37 10.57 -31.46
CA PRO A 327 -8.01 10.86 -31.92
C PRO A 327 -7.02 9.77 -31.49
N HIS A 328 -6.11 9.40 -32.39
CA HIS A 328 -5.10 8.35 -32.18
C HIS A 328 -5.62 6.92 -31.94
N ALA A 329 -6.93 6.65 -31.97
CA ALA A 329 -7.45 5.29 -31.80
C ALA A 329 -7.05 4.35 -32.95
N ALA A 330 -7.07 4.84 -34.20
CA ALA A 330 -6.63 4.07 -35.36
C ALA A 330 -5.12 3.77 -35.30
N GLU A 331 -4.30 4.79 -34.98
CA GLU A 331 -2.86 4.64 -34.80
C GLU A 331 -2.52 3.66 -33.65
N ALA A 332 -3.25 3.74 -32.54
CA ALA A 332 -3.10 2.81 -31.42
C ALA A 332 -3.43 1.37 -31.83
N LEU A 333 -4.47 1.18 -32.65
CA LEU A 333 -4.89 -0.12 -33.15
C LEU A 333 -3.85 -0.70 -34.11
N GLU A 334 -3.33 0.09 -35.04
CA GLU A 334 -2.25 -0.32 -35.95
C GLU A 334 -1.00 -0.72 -35.16
N LEU A 335 -0.63 0.07 -34.14
CA LEU A 335 0.51 -0.24 -33.28
C LEU A 335 0.26 -1.55 -32.50
N TRP A 336 -0.94 -1.75 -31.95
CA TRP A 336 -1.29 -2.99 -31.27
C TRP A 336 -1.27 -4.20 -32.21
N GLN A 337 -1.81 -4.08 -33.42
CA GLN A 337 -1.78 -5.12 -34.45
C GLN A 337 -0.36 -5.44 -34.92
N SER A 338 0.54 -4.45 -34.94
CA SER A 338 1.95 -4.70 -35.24
C SER A 338 2.66 -5.54 -34.16
N MET A 339 2.21 -5.45 -32.91
CA MET A 339 2.69 -6.26 -31.79
C MET A 339 2.01 -7.64 -31.73
N CYS A 340 0.78 -7.73 -32.21
CA CYS A 340 -0.03 -8.95 -32.25
C CYS A 340 -0.49 -9.27 -33.69
N PRO A 341 0.41 -9.71 -34.59
CA PRO A 341 0.06 -9.98 -35.98
C PRO A 341 -1.07 -11.02 -36.06
N GLU A 342 -2.00 -10.85 -37.00
CA GLU A 342 -3.13 -11.75 -37.24
C GLU A 342 -4.16 -11.87 -36.10
N SER A 343 -3.98 -11.12 -35.02
CA SER A 343 -4.93 -11.11 -33.89
C SER A 343 -6.14 -10.23 -34.21
N ALA A 344 -7.34 -10.77 -34.04
CA ALA A 344 -8.57 -10.01 -34.14
C ALA A 344 -8.75 -9.08 -32.92
N VAL A 345 -9.54 -8.01 -33.09
CA VAL A 345 -9.98 -7.16 -31.97
C VAL A 345 -10.71 -8.03 -30.93
N PRO A 346 -10.49 -7.82 -29.62
CA PRO A 346 -11.16 -8.59 -28.57
C PRO A 346 -12.68 -8.53 -28.66
N VAL A 347 -13.35 -9.61 -28.25
CA VAL A 347 -14.83 -9.72 -28.23
C VAL A 347 -15.46 -8.65 -27.33
N GLN A 348 -14.80 -8.29 -26.22
CA GLN A 348 -15.19 -7.21 -25.31
C GLN A 348 -14.11 -6.12 -25.37
N PRO A 349 -14.12 -5.27 -26.42
CA PRO A 349 -13.06 -4.30 -26.67
C PRO A 349 -12.98 -3.22 -25.59
N GLU A 350 -14.00 -3.03 -24.75
CA GLU A 350 -13.96 -2.13 -23.59
C GLU A 350 -13.14 -2.68 -22.40
N ARG A 351 -12.73 -3.95 -22.44
CA ARG A 351 -11.95 -4.59 -21.37
C ARG A 351 -10.47 -4.62 -21.68
N GLN A 352 -9.71 -3.80 -20.96
CA GLN A 352 -8.26 -3.72 -21.09
C GLN A 352 -7.54 -5.08 -20.98
N ARG A 353 -7.98 -5.95 -20.05
CA ARG A 353 -7.40 -7.28 -19.85
C ARG A 353 -7.40 -8.11 -21.14
N ASP A 354 -8.46 -8.02 -21.92
CA ASP A 354 -8.66 -8.86 -23.10
C ASP A 354 -7.69 -8.44 -24.24
N TRP A 355 -7.29 -7.16 -24.28
CA TRP A 355 -6.19 -6.68 -25.15
C TRP A 355 -4.81 -7.09 -24.64
N ASP A 356 -4.60 -7.00 -23.32
CA ASP A 356 -3.33 -7.31 -22.65
C ASP A 356 -2.99 -8.80 -22.70
N GLU A 357 -4.01 -9.67 -22.62
CA GLU A 357 -3.89 -11.13 -22.58
C GLU A 357 -3.40 -11.69 -23.91
N GLU A 358 -3.89 -11.17 -25.03
CA GLU A 358 -3.47 -11.60 -26.36
C GLU A 358 -1.99 -11.25 -26.62
N GLN A 359 -1.58 -10.04 -26.22
CA GLN A 359 -0.17 -9.64 -26.30
C GLN A 359 0.72 -10.50 -25.39
N CYS A 360 0.30 -10.75 -24.14
CA CYS A 360 1.00 -11.66 -23.21
C CYS A 360 1.17 -13.04 -23.85
N ARG A 361 0.09 -13.61 -24.39
CA ARG A 361 0.05 -14.95 -24.97
C ARG A 361 1.06 -15.11 -26.11
N LEU A 362 1.09 -14.17 -27.05
CA LEU A 362 2.03 -14.20 -28.17
C LEU A 362 3.49 -14.04 -27.70
N GLN A 363 3.74 -13.10 -26.79
CA GLN A 363 5.08 -12.89 -26.23
C GLN A 363 5.57 -14.12 -25.47
N LEU A 364 4.70 -14.76 -24.68
CA LEU A 364 5.02 -16.00 -23.97
C LEU A 364 5.32 -17.14 -24.93
N ASN A 365 4.51 -17.33 -25.98
CA ASN A 365 4.76 -18.34 -27.01
C ASN A 365 6.12 -18.13 -27.69
N MET A 366 6.47 -16.89 -28.05
CA MET A 366 7.78 -16.58 -28.61
C MET A 366 8.93 -16.91 -27.65
N LEU A 367 8.77 -16.60 -26.35
CA LEU A 367 9.78 -16.93 -25.34
C LEU A 367 9.93 -18.44 -25.15
N MET A 368 8.82 -19.18 -25.10
CA MET A 368 8.82 -20.64 -24.99
C MET A 368 9.51 -21.32 -26.17
N LEU A 369 9.40 -20.76 -27.37
CA LEU A 369 10.08 -21.28 -28.57
C LEU A 369 11.59 -20.98 -28.60
N ARG A 370 12.03 -19.86 -27.99
CA ARG A 370 13.43 -19.42 -28.03
C ARG A 370 14.28 -19.96 -26.89
N LYS A 371 13.66 -20.39 -25.78
CA LYS A 371 14.37 -20.81 -24.56
C LYS A 371 14.42 -22.34 -24.43
N ALA A 372 15.47 -22.85 -23.79
CA ALA A 372 15.67 -24.29 -23.56
C ALA A 372 16.13 -24.59 -22.12
N GLY A 373 16.05 -25.86 -21.73
CA GLY A 373 16.54 -26.34 -20.44
C GLY A 373 15.85 -25.69 -19.23
N ALA A 374 16.64 -25.20 -18.28
CA ALA A 374 16.14 -24.62 -17.02
C ALA A 374 15.26 -23.38 -17.24
N GLU A 375 15.54 -22.57 -18.27
CA GLU A 375 14.73 -21.38 -18.58
C GLU A 375 13.34 -21.75 -19.10
N LEU A 376 13.25 -22.78 -19.95
CA LEU A 376 11.97 -23.29 -20.44
C LEU A 376 11.15 -23.92 -19.30
N ALA A 377 11.81 -24.67 -18.40
CA ALA A 377 11.15 -25.23 -17.21
C ALA A 377 10.60 -24.14 -16.28
N ARG A 378 11.38 -23.07 -16.06
CA ARG A 378 10.94 -21.88 -15.31
C ARG A 378 9.73 -21.23 -15.96
N LEU A 379 9.81 -20.95 -17.27
CA LEU A 379 8.70 -20.34 -18.02
C LEU A 379 7.44 -21.20 -17.90
N ARG A 380 7.53 -22.53 -18.07
CA ARG A 380 6.39 -23.45 -17.88
C ARG A 380 5.81 -23.42 -16.48
N ALA A 381 6.66 -23.31 -15.45
CA ALA A 381 6.22 -23.23 -14.06
C ALA A 381 5.46 -21.93 -13.76
N VAL A 382 5.94 -20.79 -14.26
CA VAL A 382 5.30 -19.47 -14.06
C VAL A 382 4.11 -19.22 -15.00
N SER A 383 3.89 -20.11 -15.96
CA SER A 383 2.72 -20.15 -16.83
C SER A 383 1.65 -21.16 -16.36
N GLN A 384 1.89 -21.87 -15.26
CA GLN A 384 0.84 -22.72 -14.69
C GLN A 384 -0.26 -21.85 -14.07
N PRO A 385 -1.53 -22.27 -14.19
CA PRO A 385 -2.64 -21.64 -13.49
C PRO A 385 -2.31 -21.47 -12.01
N GLU A 386 -2.76 -20.35 -11.44
CA GLU A 386 -2.62 -20.04 -10.00
C GLU A 386 -1.20 -19.78 -9.52
N SER A 387 -0.18 -19.96 -10.37
CA SER A 387 1.21 -19.69 -10.01
C SER A 387 1.40 -18.23 -9.56
N GLY A 388 0.53 -17.33 -9.99
CA GLY A 388 0.48 -15.91 -9.64
C GLY A 388 -0.18 -15.52 -8.32
N LEU A 389 -0.83 -16.43 -7.58
CA LEU A 389 -1.74 -16.04 -6.48
C LEU A 389 -1.05 -15.67 -5.15
N TRP A 390 0.15 -16.21 -4.90
CA TRP A 390 0.90 -16.00 -3.66
C TRP A 390 1.18 -14.52 -3.25
N PRO A 391 1.35 -13.53 -4.16
CA PRO A 391 1.52 -12.13 -3.80
C PRO A 391 0.21 -11.46 -3.41
N ALA A 392 -0.93 -12.02 -3.82
CA ALA A 392 -2.26 -11.60 -3.38
C ALA A 392 -2.63 -12.22 -2.02
N CYS A 393 -1.83 -13.16 -1.51
CA CYS A 393 -2.03 -13.71 -0.18
C CYS A 393 -1.72 -12.66 0.89
N LEU A 394 -2.63 -12.53 1.86
CA LEU A 394 -2.48 -11.62 2.98
C LEU A 394 -1.29 -12.09 3.84
N PRO A 395 -0.27 -11.26 4.10
CA PRO A 395 0.88 -11.67 4.90
C PRO A 395 0.44 -11.89 6.34
N SER A 396 0.34 -13.14 6.78
CA SER A 396 -0.10 -13.50 8.12
C SER A 396 0.74 -14.65 8.68
N PRO A 397 1.43 -14.44 9.82
CA PRO A 397 2.09 -15.53 10.54
C PRO A 397 1.12 -16.65 10.92
N GLN A 398 -0.12 -16.30 11.28
CA GLN A 398 -1.13 -17.23 11.77
C GLN A 398 -1.66 -18.16 10.66
N LEU A 399 -1.68 -17.67 9.42
CA LEU A 399 -2.09 -18.44 8.24
C LEU A 399 -0.91 -19.12 7.54
N GLY A 400 0.32 -18.92 8.00
CA GLY A 400 1.53 -19.42 7.34
C GLY A 400 1.86 -18.74 6.01
N THR A 401 1.23 -17.60 5.72
CA THR A 401 1.40 -16.85 4.46
C THR A 401 2.39 -15.69 4.57
N LEU A 402 2.96 -15.45 5.75
CA LEU A 402 4.03 -14.47 5.93
C LEU A 402 5.37 -15.07 5.46
N LEU A 403 5.88 -14.58 4.33
CA LEU A 403 7.24 -14.85 3.89
C LEU A 403 8.20 -13.86 4.56
N ASP A 404 9.30 -14.35 5.11
CA ASP A 404 10.41 -13.49 5.51
C ASP A 404 11.10 -12.87 4.28
N ASN A 405 11.90 -11.84 4.51
CA ASN A 405 12.55 -11.08 3.44
C ASN A 405 13.40 -11.97 2.52
N ASP A 406 14.12 -12.96 3.05
CA ASP A 406 15.01 -13.79 2.22
C ASP A 406 14.20 -14.82 1.43
N SER A 407 13.18 -15.43 2.03
CA SER A 407 12.25 -16.31 1.32
C SER A 407 11.51 -15.59 0.19
N LEU A 408 11.06 -14.34 0.44
CA LEU A 408 10.45 -13.49 -0.58
C LEU A 408 11.44 -13.29 -1.73
N ARG A 409 12.65 -12.79 -1.45
CA ARG A 409 13.69 -12.53 -2.47
C ARG A 409 14.01 -13.77 -3.30
N VAL A 410 14.25 -14.91 -2.67
CA VAL A 410 14.55 -16.15 -3.38
C VAL A 410 13.38 -16.56 -4.29
N ALA A 411 12.14 -16.47 -3.80
CA ALA A 411 10.96 -16.76 -4.60
C ALA A 411 10.82 -15.83 -5.82
N VAL A 412 11.07 -14.52 -5.63
CA VAL A 412 11.10 -13.53 -6.71
C VAL A 412 12.18 -13.89 -7.74
N ALA A 413 13.42 -14.09 -7.29
CA ALA A 413 14.56 -14.33 -8.16
C ALA A 413 14.37 -15.60 -9.01
N LEU A 414 13.88 -16.69 -8.41
CA LEU A 414 13.62 -17.95 -9.13
C LEU A 414 12.56 -17.79 -10.22
N ARG A 415 11.51 -17.01 -9.97
CA ARG A 415 10.44 -16.73 -10.95
C ARG A 415 10.90 -15.85 -12.09
N LEU A 416 11.69 -14.82 -11.78
CA LEU A 416 12.29 -13.93 -12.78
C LEU A 416 13.47 -14.56 -13.53
N GLY A 417 13.99 -15.69 -13.02
CA GLY A 417 15.17 -16.33 -13.59
C GLY A 417 16.46 -15.60 -13.29
N CYS A 418 16.47 -14.78 -12.24
CA CYS A 418 17.62 -14.04 -11.77
C CYS A 418 18.60 -14.94 -11.04
N THR A 419 19.85 -14.51 -11.01
CA THR A 419 20.91 -15.21 -10.28
C THR A 419 20.66 -15.09 -8.78
N VAL A 420 20.20 -16.18 -8.16
CA VAL A 420 19.97 -16.25 -6.71
C VAL A 420 21.28 -16.42 -5.95
N VAL A 421 22.25 -17.12 -6.57
CA VAL A 421 23.50 -17.51 -5.95
C VAL A 421 24.65 -17.17 -6.87
N GLU A 422 25.60 -16.40 -6.37
CA GLU A 422 26.88 -16.19 -7.03
C GLU A 422 28.01 -16.92 -6.30
N PRO A 423 29.03 -17.41 -7.02
CA PRO A 423 30.25 -17.89 -6.38
C PRO A 423 30.87 -16.81 -5.51
N HIS A 424 31.02 -17.07 -4.21
CA HIS A 424 31.71 -16.16 -3.30
C HIS A 424 33.18 -16.01 -3.73
N VAL A 425 33.59 -14.78 -4.06
CA VAL A 425 35.00 -14.44 -4.27
C VAL A 425 35.51 -13.81 -2.98
N CYS A 426 36.37 -14.53 -2.27
CA CYS A 426 37.04 -14.01 -1.08
C CYS A 426 37.85 -12.76 -1.42
N VAL A 427 37.86 -11.80 -0.49
CA VAL A 427 38.70 -10.59 -0.54
C VAL A 427 40.19 -10.91 -0.79
N CYS A 428 40.60 -12.12 -0.44
CA CYS A 428 41.94 -12.66 -0.62
C CYS A 428 42.28 -13.15 -2.06
N GLY A 429 41.35 -13.14 -3.01
CA GLY A 429 41.60 -13.52 -4.41
C GLY A 429 41.81 -15.01 -4.68
N ALA A 430 41.89 -15.86 -3.65
CA ALA A 430 41.92 -17.31 -3.78
C ALA A 430 40.51 -17.91 -3.80
N ARG A 431 40.31 -19.01 -4.53
CA ARG A 431 39.14 -19.90 -4.36
C ARG A 431 39.29 -20.66 -3.03
N CYS A 432 39.13 -19.96 -1.91
CA CYS A 432 39.11 -20.59 -0.59
C CYS A 432 37.75 -21.24 -0.36
N GLY A 433 37.79 -22.57 -0.19
CA GLY A 433 36.65 -23.33 0.29
C GLY A 433 36.38 -23.01 1.76
N GLN A 434 35.11 -22.70 2.04
CA GLN A 434 34.38 -22.87 3.30
C GLN A 434 35.05 -22.42 4.60
N VAL A 435 34.47 -21.38 5.21
CA VAL A 435 34.23 -21.39 6.65
C VAL A 435 32.74 -21.12 6.84
N LEU A 436 31.95 -22.19 7.00
CA LEU A 436 30.71 -22.06 7.78
C LEU A 436 31.15 -21.51 9.12
N THR A 437 30.60 -20.36 9.54
CA THR A 437 30.89 -19.80 10.86
C THR A 437 30.74 -20.91 11.89
N HIS A 438 31.73 -21.09 12.78
CA HIS A 438 31.79 -22.23 13.73
C HIS A 438 30.46 -22.51 14.45
N HIS A 439 29.63 -21.48 14.64
CA HIS A 439 28.25 -21.57 15.11
C HIS A 439 27.36 -22.55 14.33
N ALA A 440 27.36 -22.51 13.00
CA ALA A 440 26.48 -23.34 12.18
C ALA A 440 26.84 -24.84 12.25
N ILE A 441 28.13 -25.16 12.36
CA ILE A 441 28.61 -26.54 12.55
C ILE A 441 28.20 -27.06 13.92
N ASN A 442 28.38 -26.25 14.96
CA ASN A 442 28.00 -26.62 16.33
C ASN A 442 26.49 -26.91 16.44
N ASP A 443 25.64 -26.14 15.75
CA ASP A 443 24.19 -26.37 15.72
C ASP A 443 23.79 -27.64 14.95
N ILE A 444 24.51 -28.01 13.89
CA ILE A 444 24.25 -29.26 13.16
C ILE A 444 24.63 -30.47 14.01
N VAL A 445 25.81 -30.42 14.66
CA VAL A 445 26.29 -31.50 15.53
C VAL A 445 25.38 -31.67 16.74
N ARG A 446 24.94 -30.57 17.37
CA ARG A 446 23.96 -30.61 18.47
C ARG A 446 22.68 -31.33 18.05
N ARG A 447 22.13 -30.98 16.88
CA ARG A 447 20.90 -31.60 16.37
C ARG A 447 21.07 -33.08 16.08
N ALA A 448 22.22 -33.49 15.53
CA ALA A 448 22.53 -34.90 15.29
C ALA A 448 22.63 -35.71 16.60
N LEU A 449 23.26 -35.16 17.64
CA LEU A 449 23.37 -35.80 18.95
C LEU A 449 22.01 -35.91 19.65
N VAL A 450 21.20 -34.85 19.63
CA VAL A 450 19.83 -34.87 20.16
C VAL A 450 18.97 -35.90 19.42
N SER A 451 19.12 -36.03 18.09
CA SER A 451 18.39 -37.04 17.33
C SER A 451 18.84 -38.48 17.61
N ALA A 452 20.01 -38.67 18.22
CA ALA A 452 20.53 -39.95 18.67
C ALA A 452 20.28 -40.19 20.18
N ASP A 453 19.38 -39.42 20.81
CA ASP A 453 19.08 -39.46 22.24
C ASP A 453 20.29 -39.18 23.15
N VAL A 454 21.30 -38.49 22.63
CA VAL A 454 22.46 -38.02 23.40
C VAL A 454 22.21 -36.57 23.84
N PRO A 455 22.15 -36.28 25.15
CA PRO A 455 21.94 -34.92 25.66
C PRO A 455 23.10 -34.01 25.21
N ALA A 456 22.78 -32.95 24.47
CA ALA A 456 23.76 -31.99 23.96
C ALA A 456 23.28 -30.55 24.15
N VAL A 457 24.09 -29.72 24.81
CA VAL A 457 23.83 -28.30 25.06
C VAL A 457 24.99 -27.50 24.46
N LEU A 458 24.68 -26.41 23.77
CA LEU A 458 25.70 -25.50 23.26
C LEU A 458 26.24 -24.62 24.37
N GLU A 459 27.54 -24.32 24.35
CA GLU A 459 28.11 -23.35 25.26
C GLU A 459 27.45 -21.96 25.09
N PRO A 460 27.03 -21.33 26.20
CA PRO A 460 26.56 -19.95 26.18
C PRO A 460 27.66 -18.99 25.66
N PRO A 461 27.29 -17.99 24.84
CA PRO A 461 28.26 -17.01 24.35
C PRO A 461 28.85 -16.19 25.51
N GLY A 462 30.19 -16.01 25.52
CA GLY A 462 30.90 -15.13 26.47
C GLY A 462 31.59 -15.81 27.66
N LEU A 463 31.71 -17.14 27.67
CA LEU A 463 32.20 -17.90 28.84
C LEU A 463 33.71 -18.19 28.89
N SER A 464 34.49 -17.83 27.86
CA SER A 464 35.95 -17.96 27.90
C SER A 464 36.56 -16.86 28.78
N ARG A 465 36.70 -17.12 30.08
CA ARG A 465 37.52 -16.31 30.98
C ARG A 465 38.99 -16.69 30.80
N ALA A 466 39.87 -15.69 30.75
CA ALA A 466 41.32 -15.90 30.57
C ALA A 466 42.02 -16.54 31.79
N ASP A 467 41.28 -16.87 32.85
CA ASP A 467 41.79 -17.35 34.14
C ASP A 467 41.74 -18.90 34.30
N GLY A 468 41.28 -19.62 33.27
CA GLY A 468 41.28 -21.08 33.24
C GLY A 468 40.24 -21.76 34.14
N LYS A 469 39.22 -21.02 34.63
CA LYS A 469 38.16 -21.56 35.51
C LYS A 469 36.89 -21.92 34.74
N ARG A 470 36.08 -22.83 35.30
CA ARG A 470 34.76 -23.18 34.74
C ARG A 470 33.75 -22.02 34.84
N PRO A 471 32.77 -21.94 33.92
CA PRO A 471 31.64 -21.00 33.92
C PRO A 471 30.83 -20.85 35.21
N ASP A 472 30.74 -21.91 36.02
CA ASP A 472 29.91 -22.01 37.21
C ASP A 472 30.55 -21.40 38.47
N GLY A 473 31.84 -21.05 38.41
CA GLY A 473 32.58 -20.36 39.47
C GLY A 473 32.83 -21.16 40.75
N LEU A 474 32.39 -22.42 40.83
CA LEU A 474 32.36 -23.22 42.07
C LEU A 474 33.12 -24.56 42.01
N THR A 475 33.35 -25.12 40.82
CA THR A 475 33.90 -26.49 40.70
C THR A 475 35.41 -26.51 40.38
N MET A 476 36.21 -27.09 41.28
CA MET A 476 37.70 -27.12 41.21
C MET A 476 38.32 -28.40 40.63
N VAL A 477 37.53 -29.37 40.14
CA VAL A 477 38.07 -30.65 39.65
C VAL A 477 38.58 -30.50 38.19
N PRO A 478 39.85 -30.86 37.90
CA PRO A 478 40.39 -30.86 36.54
C PRO A 478 39.62 -31.83 35.63
N TRP A 479 39.61 -31.54 34.33
CA TRP A 479 39.01 -32.38 33.30
C TRP A 479 39.66 -33.76 33.25
N GLU A 480 39.06 -34.78 33.88
CA GLU A 480 39.54 -36.16 33.71
C GLU A 480 38.50 -37.12 33.09
N LYS A 481 37.19 -36.83 33.11
CA LYS A 481 36.18 -37.84 32.68
C LYS A 481 34.95 -37.36 31.89
N ALA A 482 34.94 -36.15 31.34
CA ALA A 482 33.88 -35.74 30.40
C ALA A 482 34.50 -35.43 29.03
N ALA A 483 34.09 -36.12 27.98
CA ALA A 483 34.47 -35.79 26.62
C ALA A 483 33.61 -34.62 26.12
N VAL A 484 34.18 -33.41 26.05
CA VAL A 484 33.60 -32.33 25.26
C VAL A 484 34.34 -32.25 23.94
N TYR A 485 33.57 -32.35 22.87
CA TYR A 485 34.08 -32.29 21.50
C TYR A 485 34.29 -30.82 21.12
N SER A 486 35.55 -30.36 21.12
CA SER A 486 35.93 -29.14 20.39
C SER A 486 36.52 -29.54 19.05
N GLY A 487 35.80 -29.23 17.97
CA GLY A 487 36.18 -29.58 16.61
C GLY A 487 37.29 -28.67 16.07
N THR A 488 38.52 -28.83 16.55
CA THR A 488 39.72 -28.20 15.95
C THR A 488 40.73 -29.27 15.51
N ARG A 489 40.40 -30.01 14.44
CA ARG A 489 41.43 -30.71 13.64
C ARG A 489 41.21 -30.51 12.14
N ARG A 490 42.24 -29.99 11.49
CA ARG A 490 42.42 -29.93 10.02
C ARG A 490 42.31 -31.35 9.46
N ALA A 491 41.42 -31.56 8.50
CA ALA A 491 41.45 -32.71 7.61
C ALA A 491 41.23 -32.25 6.17
N SER A 492 42.18 -32.62 5.33
CA SER A 492 42.29 -32.41 3.89
C SER A 492 41.45 -33.40 3.09
N ALA A 493 41.02 -32.96 1.89
CA ALA A 493 40.51 -33.74 0.74
C ALA A 493 38.97 -33.90 0.62
N PRO A 494 38.41 -34.14 -0.60
CA PRO A 494 37.48 -33.20 -1.21
C PRO A 494 36.07 -33.77 -1.38
N SER A 495 35.05 -32.98 -1.03
CA SER A 495 33.67 -33.27 -1.42
C SER A 495 32.99 -32.01 -1.94
N ARG A 496 32.56 -32.07 -3.20
CA ARG A 496 31.68 -31.06 -3.83
C ARG A 496 30.43 -30.89 -2.98
N ARG A 497 30.15 -29.68 -2.50
CA ARG A 497 28.81 -29.24 -2.04
C ARG A 497 28.75 -27.71 -1.95
N LEU A 498 27.68 -27.17 -2.52
CA LEU A 498 27.38 -25.75 -2.76
C LEU A 498 27.10 -24.98 -1.46
N THR A 499 27.57 -23.74 -1.38
CA THR A 499 27.18 -22.77 -0.34
C THR A 499 26.76 -21.45 -1.00
N CYS A 500 25.63 -20.92 -0.54
CA CYS A 500 25.02 -19.66 -0.95
C CYS A 500 25.72 -18.48 -0.23
N SER A 501 26.20 -17.49 -0.97
CA SER A 501 26.50 -16.17 -0.41
C SER A 501 25.49 -15.16 -0.94
N LEU A 502 24.69 -14.58 -0.05
CA LEU A 502 23.81 -13.46 -0.37
C LEU A 502 24.68 -12.26 -0.77
N GLN A 503 24.43 -11.70 -1.95
CA GLN A 503 25.12 -10.53 -2.46
C GLN A 503 24.92 -9.31 -1.55
N ARG A 504 26.04 -8.65 -1.26
CA ARG A 504 26.26 -7.29 -0.72
C ARG A 504 25.51 -6.92 0.58
N PRO A 505 26.23 -6.49 1.64
CA PRO A 505 25.57 -5.69 2.68
C PRO A 505 25.01 -4.42 2.04
N MET A 506 23.79 -4.07 2.43
CA MET A 506 23.05 -2.88 1.99
C MET A 506 23.95 -1.63 2.06
N ARG A 507 24.53 -1.22 0.94
CA ARG A 507 25.04 0.15 0.80
C ARG A 507 23.84 0.99 0.42
N VAL A 508 23.24 1.64 1.41
CA VAL A 508 22.33 2.76 1.16
C VAL A 508 23.11 3.77 0.30
N PRO A 509 22.71 4.04 -0.95
CA PRO A 509 23.30 5.12 -1.69
C PRO A 509 22.84 6.41 -1.01
N LEU A 510 23.75 7.09 -0.33
CA LEU A 510 23.60 8.52 -0.10
C LEU A 510 23.62 9.17 -1.50
N LEU A 511 22.44 9.33 -2.10
CA LEU A 511 22.21 10.26 -3.20
C LEU A 511 22.46 11.68 -2.65
N LYS A 512 23.73 12.07 -2.59
CA LYS A 512 24.10 13.49 -2.51
C LYS A 512 23.77 14.11 -3.87
N PRO A 513 22.94 15.16 -3.95
CA PRO A 513 22.83 15.93 -5.17
C PRO A 513 24.20 16.59 -5.42
N ARG A 514 24.93 16.13 -6.43
CA ARG A 514 25.99 16.95 -7.05
C ARG A 514 25.30 17.97 -7.95
N LEU A 515 24.81 19.04 -7.35
CA LEU A 515 24.54 20.29 -8.06
C LEU A 515 25.61 21.29 -7.60
N GLY A 516 26.58 21.51 -8.48
CA GLY A 516 27.57 22.56 -8.31
C GLY A 516 26.89 23.91 -8.47
N PHE A 517 26.57 24.57 -7.35
CA PHE A 517 26.34 26.00 -7.35
C PHE A 517 27.66 26.69 -7.05
N LYS A 518 28.26 27.25 -8.09
CA LYS A 518 29.31 28.25 -7.97
C LYS A 518 28.78 29.42 -7.15
N ASN A 519 29.62 29.87 -6.22
CA ASN A 519 29.50 31.13 -5.50
C ASN A 519 29.05 32.26 -6.43
N LEU A 520 27.92 32.88 -6.12
CA LEU A 520 27.61 34.25 -6.48
C LEU A 520 27.26 34.97 -5.19
N ASN A 521 28.29 35.61 -4.62
CA ASN A 521 28.13 36.85 -3.87
C ASN A 521 27.26 37.79 -4.70
N ILE A 522 26.33 38.48 -4.05
CA ILE A 522 26.09 39.91 -4.22
C ILE A 522 25.39 40.38 -2.94
N ALA A 523 26.02 41.38 -2.34
CA ALA A 523 25.52 42.20 -1.25
C ALA A 523 24.44 43.17 -1.76
N SER A 524 23.80 43.86 -0.81
CA SER A 524 22.76 44.91 -0.92
C SER A 524 21.35 44.44 -1.25
#